data_AF-A0A967MTQ2-F1
#
_entry.id   AF-A0A967MTQ2-F1
#
_cell.length_a   1.000
_cell.length_b   1.000
_cell.length_c   1.000
_cell.angle_alpha   90.00
_cell.angle_beta   90.00
_cell.angle_gamma   90.00
#
_symmetry.space_group_name_H-M   'P 1'
#
loop_
_entity.id
_entity.type
_entity.pdbx_description
1 polymer ?
#
loop_
_entity_poly.entity_id
_entity_poly.type
_entity_poly.pdbx_seq_one_letter_code
_entity_poly.pdbx_strand_id
1 'polypeptide(L)' 'MSSTHGCAHRRQGYPERLRRIRFKESKTGKTLAFLTNHFGIRALSVYALCKSRREVELFFER' A
#
# COMPACT_ATOMS: atom_id res chain seq x y z
N MET A 1 1.93 -0.26 -40.90
CA MET A 1 2.41 0.97 -40.23
C MET A 1 2.15 0.81 -38.75
N SER A 2 3.14 1.18 -37.94
CA SER A 2 3.54 0.51 -36.71
C SER A 2 2.53 0.56 -35.54
N SER A 3 2.40 -0.60 -34.90
CA SER A 3 1.79 -0.83 -33.60
C SER A 3 2.47 -0.02 -32.50
N THR A 4 1.71 0.62 -31.61
CA THR A 4 2.16 0.90 -30.25
C THR A 4 1.00 0.77 -29.27
N HIS A 5 1.00 -0.34 -28.52
CA HIS A 5 0.22 -0.48 -27.30
C HIS A 5 0.85 0.40 -26.20
N GLY A 6 0.04 1.13 -25.44
CA GLY A 6 0.53 1.98 -24.35
C GLY A 6 -0.53 2.27 -23.29
N CYS A 7 -0.91 1.25 -22.51
CA CYS A 7 -1.73 1.39 -21.32
C CYS A 7 -0.90 1.99 -20.17
N ALA A 8 -1.23 3.20 -19.69
CA ALA A 8 -0.61 3.78 -18.49
C ALA A 8 -1.48 4.86 -17.79
N HIS A 9 -2.73 4.53 -17.41
CA HIS A 9 -3.63 5.44 -16.67
C HIS A 9 -3.34 5.62 -15.17
N ARG A 10 -2.11 5.43 -14.68
CA ARG A 10 -1.83 5.46 -13.21
C ARG A 10 -1.41 6.83 -12.65
N ARG A 11 -1.10 7.82 -13.49
CA ARG A 11 -0.56 9.13 -13.03
C ARG A 11 -1.55 10.30 -13.03
N GLN A 12 -2.75 10.12 -13.60
CA GLN A 12 -3.67 11.24 -13.83
C GLN A 12 -4.38 11.73 -12.55
N GLY A 13 -4.56 10.87 -11.55
CA GLY A 13 -5.27 11.21 -10.30
C GLY A 13 -4.39 11.43 -9.06
N TYR A 14 -3.08 11.16 -9.16
CA TYR A 14 -2.14 11.35 -8.05
C TYR A 14 -0.78 11.75 -8.64
N PRO A 15 -0.57 13.06 -8.88
CA PRO A 15 0.67 13.54 -9.50
C PRO A 15 1.88 13.43 -8.57
N GLU A 16 1.64 13.31 -7.26
CA GLU A 16 2.68 13.20 -6.25
C GLU A 16 3.28 11.80 -6.13
N ARG A 17 4.56 11.74 -5.71
CA ARG A 17 5.27 10.47 -5.49
C ARG A 17 4.76 9.80 -4.22
N LEU A 18 4.10 8.66 -4.36
CA LEU A 18 3.76 7.79 -3.24
C LEU A 18 4.93 6.87 -2.87
N ARG A 19 5.15 6.71 -1.57
CA ARG A 19 6.05 5.71 -1.01
C ARG A 19 5.35 4.36 -0.95
N ARG A 20 5.98 3.34 -1.53
CA ARG A 20 5.53 1.95 -1.41
C ARG A 20 6.37 1.20 -0.38
N ILE A 21 5.71 0.63 0.63
CA ILE A 21 6.33 -0.19 1.67
C ILE A 21 5.90 -1.65 1.45
N ARG A 22 6.86 -2.58 1.44
CA ARG A 22 6.60 -4.02 1.39
C ARG A 22 6.92 -4.63 2.75
N PHE A 23 5.98 -5.36 3.32
CA PHE A 23 6.13 -6.07 4.58
C PHE A 23 5.80 -7.54 4.37
N LYS A 24 6.73 -8.43 4.73
CA LYS A 24 6.51 -9.87 4.67
C LYS A 24 6.10 -10.34 6.06
N GLU A 25 4.90 -10.87 6.18
CA GLU A 25 4.39 -11.37 7.44
C GLU A 25 4.93 -12.77 7.72
N SER A 26 5.69 -12.94 8.81
CA SER A 26 6.35 -14.22 9.12
C SER A 26 5.36 -15.35 9.42
N LYS A 27 4.16 -15.03 9.92
CA LYS A 27 3.16 -16.03 10.34
C LYS A 27 2.46 -16.70 9.17
N THR A 28 2.12 -15.94 8.13
CA THR A 28 1.35 -16.42 6.99
C THR A 28 2.18 -16.52 5.71
N GLY A 29 3.41 -15.99 5.72
CA GLY A 29 4.25 -15.85 4.53
C GLY A 29 3.77 -14.79 3.53
N LYS A 30 2.64 -14.12 3.81
CA LYS A 30 2.02 -13.16 2.91
C LYS A 30 2.86 -11.89 2.81
N THR A 31 3.00 -11.39 1.58
CA THR A 31 3.63 -10.09 1.33
C THR A 31 2.54 -9.04 1.24
N LEU A 32 2.53 -8.11 2.19
CA LEU A 32 1.63 -6.98 2.24
C LEU A 32 2.34 -5.75 1.66
N ALA A 33 1.64 -5.02 0.80
CA ALA A 33 2.13 -3.78 0.22
C ALA A 33 1.26 -2.61 0.69
N PHE A 34 1.90 -1.57 1.24
CA PHE A 34 1.26 -0.35 1.72
C PHE A 34 1.74 0.83 0.87
N LEU A 35 0.83 1.76 0.61
CA LEU A 35 1.12 3.03 -0.04
C LEU A 35 0.92 4.16 0.96
N THR A 36 1.88 5.07 1.05
CA THR A 36 1.80 6.26 1.91
C THR A 36 2.45 7.45 1.21
N ASN A 37 1.90 8.64 1.42
CA ASN A 37 2.52 9.92 1.04
C ASN A 37 3.55 10.39 2.08
N HIS A 38 3.59 9.79 3.27
CA HIS A 38 4.50 10.20 4.34
C HIS A 38 5.83 9.43 4.32
N PHE A 39 6.91 10.16 4.02
CA PHE A 39 8.27 9.62 3.94
C PHE A 39 9.01 9.65 5.30
N GLY A 40 8.63 10.52 6.23
CA GLY A 40 9.30 10.67 7.53
C GLY A 40 8.98 9.60 8.58
N ILE A 41 7.92 8.82 8.37
CA ILE A 41 7.52 7.76 9.32
C ILE A 41 8.17 6.42 8.97
N ARG A 42 8.48 5.60 9.99
CA ARG A 42 9.09 4.28 9.78
C ARG A 42 8.10 3.32 9.12
N ALA A 43 8.62 2.40 8.30
CA ALA A 43 7.80 1.40 7.60
C ALA A 43 6.98 0.52 8.56
N LEU A 44 7.57 0.16 9.71
CA LEU A 44 6.91 -0.63 10.75
C LEU A 44 5.73 0.12 11.39
N SER A 45 5.86 1.43 11.58
CA SER A 45 4.79 2.28 12.13
C SER A 45 3.61 2.36 11.16
N VAL A 46 3.87 2.45 9.86
CA VAL A 46 2.82 2.39 8.82
C VAL A 46 2.08 1.05 8.87
N TYR A 47 2.82 -0.06 8.97
CA TYR A 47 2.21 -1.39 9.12
C TYR A 47 1.34 -1.47 10.38
N ALA A 48 1.84 -1.01 11.54
CA ALA A 48 1.09 -1.01 12.79
C ALA A 48 -0.20 -0.21 12.68
N LEU A 49 -0.15 1.00 12.10
CA LEU A 49 -1.33 1.84 11.89
C LEU A 49 -2.37 1.15 10.99
N CYS A 50 -1.94 0.59 9.86
CA CYS A 50 -2.84 -0.12 8.95
C CYS A 50 -3.42 -1.40 9.58
N LYS A 51 -2.65 -2.08 10.44
CA LYS A 51 -3.10 -3.26 11.19
C LYS A 51 -4.18 -2.88 12.20
N SER A 52 -3.95 -1.85 13.02
CA SER A 52 -4.94 -1.38 13.99
C SER A 52 -6.25 -0.94 13.33
N ARG A 53 -6.19 -0.23 12.19
CA ARG A 53 -7.39 0.12 11.41
C ARG A 53 -8.20 -1.13 11.02
N ARG A 54 -7.53 -2.16 10.52
CA ARG A 54 -8.18 -3.42 10.13
C ARG A 54 -8.72 -4.19 11.33
N GLU A 55 -8.02 -4.19 12.45
CA GLU A 55 -8.50 -4.83 13.69
C GLU A 55 -9.79 -4.20 14.19
N VAL A 56 -9.95 -2.88 14.03
CA VAL A 56 -11.21 -2.19 14.34
C VAL A 56 -12.34 -2.61 13.39
N GLU A 57 -12.09 -2.68 12.08
CA GLU A 57 -13.07 -3.21 11.10
C GLU A 57 -13.50 -4.63 11.48
N LEU A 58 -12.54 -5.51 11.78
CA LEU A 58 -12.78 -6.90 12.20
C LEU A 58 -13.46 -7.02 13.57
N PHE A 59 -13.31 -6.02 14.43
CA PHE A 59 -13.98 -5.97 15.72
C PHE A 59 -15.47 -5.69 15.56
N PHE A 60 -15.85 -4.82 14.62
CA PHE A 60 -17.25 -4.47 14.35
C PHE A 60 -17.99 -5.46 13.43
N GLU A 61 -17.27 -6.38 12.77
CA GLU A 61 -17.87 -7.48 11.99
C GLU A 61 -18.24 -8.72 12.85
N ARG A 62 -17.93 -8.71 14.16
CA ARG A 62 -18.22 -9.82 15.09
C ARG A 62 -19.48 -9.62 15.90
#